data_AF-A0A6A4GKX2-F1
#
_entry.id   AF-A0A6A4GKX2-F1
#
_cell.length_a   1.000
_cell.length_b   1.000
_cell.length_c   1.000
_cell.angle_alpha   90.00
_cell.angle_beta   90.00
_cell.angle_gamma   90.00
#
_symmetry.space_group_name_H-M   'P 1'
#
loop_
_entity.id
_entity.type
_entity.pdbx_description
1 polymer ?
#
loop_
_entity_poly.entity_id
_entity_poly.type
_entity_poly.pdbx_seq_one_letter_code
_entity_poly.pdbx_strand_id
1 'polypeptide(L)'
;MVGKLSELLPAFPGLAAHVRCFAHTINLTAKGVLRPFESKRINGQVNEAEELETIAQDTEIEELQAELKDLEENGEQTRDDLEGFVDVLNEMTEEERQEWNAGVKPIHGALIKTRRISFKIINSPTLLLPRWRTITASTPFENRTLPRDVSTRWNSTYDMLKAFSELKELVIKFTDSSSNGLAEYILTDDEWEAVEGLVSVLKVCNRSFCSSVCSLICY
;
A
#
# COMPACT_ATOMS: atom_id res chain seq x y z
N MET A 1 -30.38 -0.77 3.63
CA MET A 1 -31.22 -0.55 2.42
C MET A 1 -31.63 -1.87 1.77
N VAL A 2 -30.70 -2.78 1.48
CA VAL A 2 -30.95 -4.08 0.84
C VAL A 2 -31.92 -4.99 1.64
N GLY A 3 -31.80 -5.06 2.97
CA GLY A 3 -32.73 -5.87 3.79
C GLY A 3 -34.18 -5.39 3.78
N LYS A 4 -34.41 -4.09 3.54
CA LYS A 4 -35.76 -3.52 3.43
C LYS A 4 -36.40 -3.80 2.07
N LEU A 5 -35.58 -4.02 1.04
CA LEU A 5 -36.02 -4.38 -0.32
C LEU A 5 -36.43 -5.86 -0.42
N SER A 6 -35.79 -6.77 0.33
CA SER A 6 -36.21 -8.18 0.39
C SER A 6 -37.56 -8.38 1.07
N GLU A 7 -37.97 -7.47 1.97
CA GLU A 7 -39.30 -7.49 2.58
C GLU A 7 -40.40 -6.97 1.61
N LEU A 8 -40.04 -6.10 0.67
CA LEU A 8 -40.98 -5.46 -0.27
C LEU A 8 -41.13 -6.20 -1.60
N LEU A 9 -40.14 -7.00 -2.01
CA LEU A 9 -40.13 -7.74 -3.26
C LEU A 9 -39.82 -9.23 -2.99
N PRO A 10 -40.84 -10.12 -3.00
CA PRO A 10 -40.66 -11.54 -2.66
C PRO A 10 -39.71 -12.30 -3.61
N ALA A 11 -39.54 -11.80 -4.84
CA ALA A 11 -38.62 -12.34 -5.83
C ALA A 11 -37.22 -11.72 -5.76
N PHE A 12 -36.98 -10.73 -4.89
CA PHE A 12 -35.66 -10.16 -4.67
C PHE A 12 -34.91 -11.07 -3.67
N PRO A 13 -33.86 -11.79 -4.12
CA PRO A 13 -33.16 -12.78 -3.30
C PRO A 13 -32.40 -12.19 -2.09
N GLY A 14 -32.47 -10.87 -1.89
CA GLY A 14 -31.97 -10.19 -0.69
C GLY A 14 -30.46 -10.27 -0.55
N LEU A 15 -29.98 -10.24 0.69
CA LEU A 15 -28.55 -10.32 1.03
C LEU A 15 -27.90 -11.62 0.54
N ALA A 16 -28.66 -12.72 0.42
CA ALA A 16 -28.13 -14.03 0.02
C ALA A 16 -27.63 -14.09 -1.43
N ALA A 17 -28.11 -13.19 -2.30
CA ALA A 17 -27.62 -13.03 -3.68
C ALA A 17 -26.76 -11.78 -3.88
N HIS A 18 -26.45 -11.05 -2.80
CA HIS A 18 -25.61 -9.87 -2.87
C HIS A 18 -24.15 -10.30 -2.99
N VAL A 19 -23.70 -10.47 -4.23
CA VAL A 19 -22.29 -10.69 -4.54
C VAL A 19 -21.53 -9.36 -4.52
N ARG A 20 -20.32 -9.38 -3.96
CA ARG A 20 -19.39 -8.25 -4.05
C ARG A 20 -19.06 -7.99 -5.52
N CYS A 21 -18.92 -6.72 -5.93
CA CYS A 21 -18.53 -6.43 -7.32
C CYS A 21 -17.13 -6.98 -7.58
N PHE A 22 -16.85 -7.40 -8.82
CA PHE A 22 -15.56 -7.99 -9.18
C PHE A 22 -14.37 -7.11 -8.80
N ALA A 23 -14.51 -5.79 -8.95
CA ALA A 23 -13.52 -4.81 -8.52
C ALA A 23 -13.28 -4.85 -6.99
N HIS A 24 -14.34 -4.95 -6.20
CA HIS A 24 -14.23 -5.06 -4.75
C HIS A 24 -13.62 -6.41 -4.33
N THR A 25 -13.94 -7.52 -5.01
CA THR A 25 -13.27 -8.81 -4.76
C THR A 25 -11.76 -8.74 -5.01
N ILE A 26 -11.32 -8.14 -6.11
CA ILE A 26 -9.88 -7.95 -6.39
C ILE A 26 -9.23 -7.06 -5.34
N ASN A 27 -9.87 -5.96 -4.94
CA ASN A 27 -9.38 -5.08 -3.88
C ASN A 27 -9.14 -5.86 -2.58
N LEU A 28 -10.09 -6.72 -2.21
CA LEU A 28 -9.97 -7.56 -1.02
C LEU A 28 -8.85 -8.59 -1.15
N THR A 29 -8.67 -9.19 -2.33
CA THR A 29 -7.56 -10.12 -2.56
C THR A 29 -6.21 -9.41 -2.43
N ALA A 30 -6.06 -8.22 -3.02
CA ALA A 30 -4.85 -7.42 -2.89
C ALA A 30 -4.58 -7.03 -1.43
N LYS A 31 -5.60 -6.55 -0.70
CA LYS A 31 -5.52 -6.27 0.74
C LYS A 31 -5.15 -7.51 1.55
N GLY A 32 -5.74 -8.66 1.23
CA GLY A 32 -5.44 -9.94 1.89
C GLY A 32 -3.99 -10.38 1.69
N VAL A 33 -3.43 -10.18 0.49
CA VAL A 33 -2.01 -10.49 0.21
C VAL A 33 -1.07 -9.53 0.92
N LEU A 34 -1.43 -8.26 1.05
CA LEU A 34 -0.58 -7.25 1.69
C LEU A 34 -0.65 -7.27 3.21
N ARG A 35 -1.78 -7.68 3.79
CA ARG A 35 -2.05 -7.65 5.24
C ARG A 35 -0.97 -8.31 6.12
N PRO A 36 -0.38 -9.47 5.78
CA PRO A 36 0.69 -10.07 6.58
C PRO A 36 1.97 -9.21 6.64
N PHE A 37 2.12 -8.28 5.70
CA PHE A 37 3.28 -7.39 5.55
C PHE A 37 2.98 -5.96 5.99
N GLU A 38 1.75 -5.66 6.43
CA GLU A 38 1.40 -4.37 7.00
C GLU A 38 1.65 -4.40 8.50
N SER A 39 2.18 -3.29 9.04
CA SER A 39 2.27 -3.11 10.48
C SER A 39 0.85 -3.23 11.05
N LYS A 40 0.68 -4.10 12.06
CA LYS A 40 -0.58 -4.15 12.80
C LYS A 40 -0.84 -2.73 13.32
N ARG A 41 -2.05 -2.21 13.12
CA ARG A 41 -2.50 -1.00 13.82
C ARG A 41 -2.53 -1.35 15.30
N ILE A 42 -1.44 -1.08 16.00
CA ILE A 42 -1.28 -1.54 17.38
C ILE A 42 -2.13 -0.62 18.24
N ASN A 43 -3.26 -1.15 18.73
CA ASN A 43 -3.85 -0.67 19.98
C ASN A 43 -2.90 -1.05 21.13
N GLY A 44 -1.83 -0.27 21.30
CA GLY A 44 -1.07 -0.13 22.55
C GLY A 44 -0.30 -1.32 23.12
N GLN A 45 0.29 -2.22 22.33
CA GLN A 45 1.25 -3.22 22.85
C GLN A 45 2.48 -3.36 21.94
N VAL A 46 3.60 -2.85 22.45
CA VAL A 46 4.94 -2.81 21.82
C VAL A 46 5.67 -4.12 22.16
N ASN A 47 6.32 -4.74 21.17
CA ASN A 47 7.32 -5.79 21.40
C ASN A 47 8.59 -5.44 20.60
N GLU A 48 9.67 -5.24 21.35
CA GLU A 48 11.02 -4.80 20.99
C GLU A 48 11.54 -5.26 19.61
N ALA A 49 11.30 -4.45 18.58
CA ALA A 49 12.13 -4.35 17.37
C ALA A 49 12.44 -2.87 17.09
N GLU A 50 13.19 -2.25 18.01
CA GLU A 50 13.31 -0.81 18.32
C GLU A 50 13.52 0.20 17.17
N GLU A 51 13.98 -0.18 15.98
CA GLU A 51 14.33 0.80 14.93
C GLU A 51 13.36 0.81 13.74
N LEU A 52 12.94 -0.36 13.25
CA LEU A 52 11.91 -0.43 12.21
C LEU A 52 10.52 -0.12 12.81
N GLU A 53 10.32 -0.46 14.09
CA GLU A 53 9.08 -0.23 14.82
C GLU A 53 8.90 1.25 15.17
N THR A 54 9.97 1.98 15.50
CA THR A 54 9.90 3.44 15.70
C THR A 54 9.63 4.17 14.37
N ILE A 55 10.31 3.79 13.28
CA ILE A 55 9.97 4.30 11.95
C ILE A 55 8.53 3.95 11.61
N ALA A 56 8.04 2.74 11.90
CA ALA A 56 6.66 2.32 11.66
C ALA A 56 5.63 3.09 12.51
N GLN A 57 5.97 3.44 13.76
CA GLN A 57 5.11 4.23 14.65
C GLN A 57 5.03 5.69 14.20
N ASP A 58 6.17 6.32 13.90
CA ASP A 58 6.21 7.66 13.30
C ASP A 58 5.46 7.67 11.96
N THR A 59 5.58 6.57 11.22
CA THR A 59 4.86 6.33 9.99
C THR A 59 3.35 6.32 10.24
N GLU A 60 2.89 5.53 11.19
CA GLU A 60 1.48 5.39 11.52
C GLU A 60 0.86 6.74 11.95
N ILE A 61 1.58 7.55 12.74
CA ILE A 61 1.12 8.88 13.18
C ILE A 61 0.93 9.82 11.98
N GLU A 62 1.93 9.93 11.11
CA GLU A 62 1.85 10.80 9.92
C GLU A 62 0.78 10.31 8.92
N GLU A 63 0.55 9.00 8.81
CA GLU A 63 -0.52 8.43 8.00
C GLU A 63 -1.91 8.72 8.56
N LEU A 64 -2.11 8.57 9.87
CA LEU A 64 -3.36 8.92 10.54
C LEU A 64 -3.68 10.41 10.38
N GLN A 65 -2.68 11.29 10.45
CA GLN A 65 -2.86 12.73 10.20
C GLN A 65 -3.29 13.01 8.75
N ALA A 66 -2.72 12.29 7.78
CA ALA A 66 -3.11 12.41 6.39
C ALA A 66 -4.50 11.82 6.11
N GLU A 67 -4.85 10.70 6.75
CA GLU A 67 -6.19 10.09 6.67
C GLU A 67 -7.23 11.02 7.28
N LEU A 68 -6.94 11.67 8.42
CA LEU A 68 -7.81 12.70 9.02
C LEU A 68 -8.06 13.87 8.07
N LYS A 69 -7.01 14.37 7.41
CA LYS A 69 -7.14 15.45 6.43
C LYS A 69 -7.97 15.01 5.20
N ASP A 70 -7.73 13.81 4.69
CA ASP A 70 -8.51 13.26 3.58
C ASP A 70 -9.98 13.03 3.98
N LEU A 71 -10.27 12.66 5.23
CA LEU A 71 -11.62 12.52 5.78
C LEU A 71 -12.34 13.87 5.92
N GLU A 72 -11.63 14.92 6.33
CA GLU A 72 -12.17 16.30 6.36
C GLU A 72 -12.53 16.78 4.94
N GLU A 73 -11.73 16.43 3.94
CA GLU A 73 -11.92 16.88 2.55
C GLU A 73 -12.91 16.00 1.74
N ASN A 74 -12.93 14.68 1.98
CA ASN A 74 -13.66 13.70 1.15
C ASN A 74 -14.74 12.88 1.89
N GLY A 75 -14.90 13.09 3.20
CA GLY A 75 -15.91 12.41 4.02
C GLY A 75 -15.56 10.97 4.42
N GLU A 76 -16.33 10.42 5.36
CA GLU A 76 -16.12 9.07 5.91
C GLU A 76 -16.48 7.98 4.89
N GLN A 77 -15.48 7.20 4.48
CA GLN A 77 -15.68 6.02 3.65
C GLN A 77 -15.81 4.78 4.54
N THR A 78 -16.81 3.95 4.30
CA THR A 78 -16.96 2.64 4.96
C THR A 78 -15.67 1.84 4.77
N ARG A 79 -14.97 1.56 5.87
CA ARG A 79 -13.83 0.64 5.89
C ARG A 79 -14.33 -0.72 5.41
N ASP A 80 -13.67 -1.28 4.40
CA ASP A 80 -14.02 -2.61 3.89
C ASP A 80 -13.92 -3.62 5.04
N ASP A 81 -15.02 -4.28 5.33
CA ASP A 81 -15.07 -5.26 6.41
C ASP A 81 -14.35 -6.55 5.97
N LEU A 82 -13.17 -6.74 6.54
CA LEU A 82 -12.26 -7.87 6.29
C LEU A 82 -12.50 -9.04 7.26
N GLU A 83 -13.66 -9.06 7.95
CA GLU A 83 -14.07 -9.99 9.02
C GLU A 83 -13.97 -11.51 8.69
N GLY A 84 -13.58 -11.88 7.47
CA GLY A 84 -13.43 -13.29 7.04
C GLY A 84 -12.01 -13.72 6.67
N PHE A 85 -11.01 -12.83 6.72
CA PHE A 85 -9.62 -13.22 6.49
C PHE A 85 -9.04 -13.82 7.76
N VAL A 86 -8.84 -15.14 7.76
CA VAL A 86 -8.09 -15.87 8.80
C VAL A 86 -6.68 -15.29 8.86
N ASP A 87 -6.32 -14.74 10.02
CA ASP A 87 -4.95 -14.31 10.29
C ASP A 87 -4.13 -15.57 10.56
N VAL A 88 -3.63 -16.18 9.48
CA VAL A 88 -2.86 -17.44 9.49
C VAL A 88 -1.71 -17.39 10.51
N LEU A 89 -1.20 -16.19 10.80
CA LEU A 89 -0.17 -15.94 11.81
C LEU A 89 -0.59 -16.31 13.24
N ASN A 90 -1.89 -16.28 13.56
CA ASN A 90 -2.41 -16.66 14.87
C ASN A 90 -2.47 -18.17 15.08
N GLU A 91 -2.34 -18.97 14.02
CA GLU A 91 -2.35 -20.43 14.05
C GLU A 91 -0.92 -21.03 14.12
N MET A 92 0.12 -20.22 13.90
CA MET A 92 1.53 -20.63 13.93
C MET A 92 2.11 -20.66 15.34
N THR A 93 3.09 -21.53 15.58
CA THR A 93 3.85 -21.51 16.84
C THR A 93 4.73 -20.25 16.95
N GLU A 94 5.22 -19.94 18.15
CA GLU A 94 6.05 -18.76 18.36
C GLU A 94 7.37 -18.85 17.59
N GLU A 95 7.95 -20.04 17.47
CA GLU A 95 9.17 -20.29 16.70
C GLU A 95 8.95 -20.08 15.20
N GLU A 96 7.87 -20.65 14.64
CA GLU A 96 7.51 -20.46 13.23
C GLU A 96 7.19 -19.00 12.92
N ARG A 97 6.57 -18.29 13.87
CA ARG A 97 6.25 -16.87 13.74
C ARG A 97 7.52 -16.01 13.71
N GLN A 98 8.52 -16.33 14.52
CA GLN A 98 9.79 -15.61 14.51
C GLN A 98 10.57 -15.81 13.21
N GLU A 99 10.62 -17.05 12.71
CA GLU A 99 11.23 -17.36 11.42
C GLU A 99 10.51 -16.63 10.27
N TRP A 100 9.17 -16.63 10.30
CA TRP A 100 8.37 -15.86 9.36
C TRP A 100 8.67 -14.37 9.43
N ASN A 101 8.64 -13.77 10.64
CA ASN A 101 8.91 -12.35 10.84
C ASN A 101 10.31 -11.96 10.35
N ALA A 102 11.31 -12.82 10.56
CA ALA A 102 12.64 -12.61 10.01
C ALA A 102 12.64 -12.64 8.48
N GLY A 103 11.94 -13.59 7.86
CA GLY A 103 11.83 -13.70 6.40
C GLY A 103 11.04 -12.57 5.75
N VAL A 104 10.03 -12.01 6.43
CA VAL A 104 9.19 -10.92 5.89
C VAL A 104 9.71 -9.52 6.23
N LYS A 105 10.70 -9.40 7.11
CA LYS A 105 11.33 -8.14 7.48
C LYS A 105 11.74 -7.25 6.28
N PRO A 106 12.40 -7.77 5.22
CA PRO A 106 12.73 -6.95 4.05
C PRO A 106 11.49 -6.48 3.29
N ILE A 107 10.41 -7.27 3.25
CA ILE A 107 9.16 -6.90 2.60
C ILE A 107 8.48 -5.75 3.37
N HIS A 108 8.44 -5.86 4.70
CA HIS A 108 7.90 -4.82 5.57
C HIS A 108 8.70 -3.52 5.48
N GLY A 109 10.04 -3.61 5.54
CA GLY A 109 10.94 -2.47 5.38
C GLY A 109 10.76 -1.77 4.03
N ALA A 110 10.70 -2.54 2.94
CA ALA A 110 10.46 -2.03 1.60
C ALA A 110 9.14 -1.25 1.49
N LEU A 111 8.03 -1.81 1.99
CA LEU A 111 6.72 -1.14 1.95
C LEU A 111 6.72 0.17 2.74
N ILE A 112 7.28 0.18 3.96
CA ILE A 112 7.33 1.38 4.78
C ILE A 112 8.19 2.47 4.11
N LYS A 113 9.41 2.12 3.70
CA LYS A 113 10.34 3.09 3.10
C LYS A 113 9.80 3.68 1.80
N THR A 114 9.23 2.86 0.91
CA THR A 114 8.65 3.33 -0.36
C THR A 114 7.44 4.25 -0.14
N ARG A 115 6.56 3.93 0.81
CA ARG A 115 5.44 4.79 1.21
C ARG A 115 5.95 6.13 1.75
N ARG A 116 6.94 6.11 2.63
CA ARG A 116 7.54 7.30 3.26
C ARG A 116 8.20 8.23 2.26
N ILE A 117 9.03 7.69 1.38
CA ILE A 117 9.72 8.47 0.34
C ILE A 117 8.68 9.20 -0.52
N SER A 118 7.66 8.49 -1.00
CA SER A 118 6.59 9.08 -1.80
C SER A 118 5.84 10.17 -1.05
N PHE A 119 5.49 9.90 0.21
CA PHE A 119 4.77 10.83 1.07
C PHE A 119 5.57 12.10 1.34
N LYS A 120 6.85 11.99 1.77
CA LYS A 120 7.72 13.13 2.07
C LYS A 120 7.96 13.98 0.81
N ILE A 121 8.13 13.36 -0.37
CA ILE A 121 8.30 14.09 -1.63
C ILE A 121 7.04 14.88 -2.01
N ILE A 122 5.86 14.27 -1.95
CA ILE A 122 4.59 14.92 -2.35
C ILE A 122 4.21 16.04 -1.37
N ASN A 123 4.37 15.81 -0.06
CA ASN A 123 3.96 16.76 0.98
C ASN A 123 5.01 17.84 1.29
N SER A 124 6.16 17.83 0.61
CA SER A 124 7.16 18.89 0.69
C SER A 124 7.27 19.65 -0.65
N PRO A 125 6.23 20.44 -1.01
CA PRO A 125 6.16 21.12 -2.31
C PRO A 125 7.25 22.17 -2.50
N THR A 126 7.85 22.67 -1.42
CA THR A 126 8.83 23.76 -1.44
C THR A 126 10.28 23.28 -1.41
N LEU A 127 10.56 22.06 -0.91
CA LEU A 127 11.92 21.59 -0.70
C LEU A 127 12.23 20.30 -1.46
N LEU A 128 11.52 19.21 -1.16
CA LEU A 128 11.83 17.90 -1.74
C LEU A 128 11.28 17.77 -3.16
N LEU A 129 10.07 18.25 -3.42
CA LEU A 129 9.44 18.16 -4.74
C LEU A 129 10.23 18.91 -5.84
N PRO A 130 10.71 20.16 -5.63
CA PRO A 130 11.52 20.84 -6.62
C PRO A 130 12.87 20.15 -6.85
N ARG A 131 13.51 19.62 -5.80
CA ARG A 131 14.77 18.88 -5.91
C ARG A 131 14.61 17.57 -6.67
N TRP A 132 13.53 16.84 -6.41
CA TRP A 132 13.14 15.66 -7.17
C TRP A 132 12.98 15.99 -8.66
N ARG A 133 12.23 17.06 -8.97
CA ARG A 133 12.03 17.52 -10.34
C ARG A 133 13.35 17.82 -11.05
N THR A 134 14.30 18.49 -10.40
CA THR A 134 15.63 18.77 -10.97
C THR A 134 16.39 17.50 -11.35
N ILE A 135 16.29 16.44 -10.55
CA ILE A 135 16.94 15.16 -10.85
C ILE A 135 16.23 14.48 -12.03
N THR A 136 14.90 14.41 -12.00
CA THR A 136 14.11 13.79 -13.08
C THR A 136 14.22 14.53 -14.41
N ALA A 137 14.46 15.85 -14.40
CA ALA A 137 14.57 16.67 -15.62
C ALA A 137 15.72 16.26 -16.54
N SER A 138 16.75 15.61 -15.99
CA SER A 138 17.89 15.08 -16.73
C SER A 138 17.66 13.69 -17.35
N THR A 139 16.47 13.13 -17.19
CA THR A 139 16.13 11.75 -17.53
C THR A 139 14.88 11.68 -18.42
N PRO A 140 14.60 10.57 -19.11
CA PRO A 140 13.37 10.40 -19.88
C PRO A 140 12.08 10.46 -19.04
N PHE A 141 12.20 10.45 -17.71
CA PHE A 141 11.07 10.54 -16.77
C PHE A 141 10.80 11.99 -16.34
N GLU A 142 11.07 12.96 -17.22
CA GLU A 142 10.81 14.37 -16.98
C GLU A 142 9.37 14.58 -16.48
N ASN A 143 9.22 15.31 -15.37
CA ASN A 143 7.94 15.57 -14.68
C ASN A 143 7.26 14.38 -13.99
N ARG A 144 7.86 13.19 -13.98
CA ARG A 144 7.30 12.04 -13.27
C ARG A 144 7.56 12.13 -11.77
N THR A 145 6.50 12.03 -10.99
CA THR A 145 6.56 11.92 -9.53
C THR A 145 6.26 10.49 -9.07
N LEU A 146 6.81 10.10 -7.93
CA LEU A 146 6.48 8.83 -7.30
C LEU A 146 5.01 8.86 -6.84
N PRO A 147 4.16 7.92 -7.27
CA PRO A 147 2.76 7.84 -6.82
C PRO A 147 2.68 7.57 -5.31
N ARG A 148 1.72 8.18 -4.62
CA ARG A 148 1.39 7.87 -3.23
C ARG A 148 0.57 6.59 -3.15
N ASP A 149 0.85 5.75 -2.16
CA ASP A 149 -0.04 4.64 -1.79
C ASP A 149 -1.31 5.16 -1.11
N VAL A 150 -2.48 4.67 -1.54
CA VAL A 150 -3.79 5.09 -1.08
C VAL A 150 -4.57 3.85 -0.71
N SER A 151 -4.81 3.62 0.57
CA SER A 151 -5.49 2.42 1.10
C SER A 151 -6.88 2.14 0.50
N THR A 152 -7.53 3.17 -0.06
CA THR A 152 -8.84 3.10 -0.72
C THR A 152 -8.76 2.81 -2.21
N ARG A 153 -7.57 2.85 -2.84
CA ARG A 153 -7.35 2.53 -4.26
C ARG A 153 -6.58 1.23 -4.41
N TRP A 154 -7.28 0.20 -4.88
CA TRP A 154 -6.77 -1.17 -4.97
C TRP A 154 -5.46 -1.37 -5.77
N ASN A 155 -5.11 -0.44 -6.65
CA ASN A 155 -3.92 -0.48 -7.50
C ASN A 155 -2.80 0.46 -7.04
N SER A 156 -3.00 1.29 -6.01
CA SER A 156 -2.01 2.31 -5.63
C SER A 156 -0.69 1.71 -5.16
N THR A 157 -0.73 0.63 -4.38
CA THR A 157 0.49 -0.02 -3.88
C THR A 157 1.29 -0.60 -5.04
N TYR A 158 0.61 -1.24 -6.00
CA TYR A 158 1.24 -1.73 -7.22
C TYR A 158 1.83 -0.60 -8.06
N ASP A 159 1.07 0.46 -8.31
CA ASP A 159 1.50 1.58 -9.15
C ASP A 159 2.67 2.34 -8.52
N MET A 160 2.67 2.49 -7.19
CA MET A 160 3.80 3.02 -6.42
C MET A 160 5.01 2.12 -6.60
N LEU A 161 4.95 0.85 -6.22
CA LEU A 161 6.09 -0.06 -6.28
C LEU A 161 6.66 -0.19 -7.69
N LYS A 162 5.80 -0.26 -8.71
CA LYS A 162 6.21 -0.25 -10.12
C LYS A 162 6.98 1.01 -10.49
N ALA A 163 6.53 2.19 -10.03
CA ALA A 163 7.25 3.43 -10.26
C ALA A 163 8.61 3.46 -9.54
N PHE A 164 8.71 2.89 -8.34
CA PHE A 164 10.01 2.74 -7.65
C PHE A 164 10.97 1.85 -8.43
N SER A 165 10.51 0.71 -8.96
CA SER A 165 11.34 -0.16 -9.80
C SER A 165 11.82 0.55 -11.07
N GLU A 166 10.95 1.33 -11.73
CA GLU A 166 11.30 2.06 -12.94
C GLU A 166 12.25 3.26 -12.67
N LEU A 167 12.20 3.83 -11.47
CA LEU A 167 12.97 5.03 -11.08
C LEU A 167 14.08 4.70 -10.07
N LYS A 168 14.48 3.43 -9.93
CA LYS A 168 15.42 2.93 -8.92
C LYS A 168 16.67 3.79 -8.78
N GLU A 169 17.37 4.03 -9.89
CA GLU A 169 18.60 4.84 -9.93
C GLU A 169 18.40 6.28 -9.42
N LEU A 170 17.24 6.87 -9.68
CA LEU A 170 16.93 8.23 -9.24
C LEU A 170 16.55 8.26 -7.77
N VAL A 171 15.84 7.25 -7.29
CA VAL A 171 15.52 7.10 -5.87
C VAL A 171 16.80 6.95 -5.06
N ILE A 172 17.70 6.05 -5.44
CA ILE A 172 19.00 5.84 -4.77
C ILE A 172 19.78 7.16 -4.71
N LYS A 173 19.97 7.83 -5.86
CA LYS A 173 20.67 9.12 -5.91
C LYS A 173 20.01 10.20 -5.04
N PHE A 174 18.68 10.19 -4.96
CA PHE A 174 17.91 11.15 -4.17
C PHE A 174 18.02 10.88 -2.66
N THR A 175 17.99 9.61 -2.25
CA THR A 175 18.10 9.21 -0.83
C THR A 175 19.52 9.33 -0.30
N ASP A 176 20.53 9.09 -1.15
CA ASP A 176 21.96 9.22 -0.80
C ASP A 176 22.37 10.68 -0.56
N SER A 177 21.61 11.63 -1.11
CA SER A 177 21.86 13.06 -0.93
C SER A 177 21.49 13.48 0.49
N SER A 178 22.50 13.57 1.37
CA SER A 178 22.34 13.97 2.79
C SER A 178 21.51 15.25 3.02
N SER A 179 21.53 16.17 2.05
CA SER A 179 20.72 17.40 2.08
C SER A 179 19.20 17.20 2.09
N ASN A 180 18.71 16.00 1.74
CA ASN A 180 17.28 15.69 1.65
C ASN A 180 16.71 15.09 2.94
N GLY A 181 17.55 14.68 3.89
CA GLY A 181 17.09 14.08 5.16
C GLY A 181 16.31 12.77 4.97
N LEU A 182 16.64 11.99 3.92
CA LEU A 182 16.00 10.71 3.60
C LEU A 182 16.95 9.51 3.73
N ALA A 183 18.12 9.71 4.36
CA ALA A 183 19.12 8.65 4.52
C ALA A 183 18.59 7.46 5.34
N GLU A 184 17.68 7.71 6.28
CA GLU A 184 17.00 6.69 7.09
C GLU A 184 16.10 5.75 6.26
N TYR A 185 15.66 6.20 5.08
CA TYR A 185 14.79 5.42 4.18
C TYR A 185 15.55 4.82 3.00
N ILE A 186 16.88 4.77 3.02
CA ILE A 186 17.64 4.07 1.97
C ILE A 186 17.22 2.60 1.98
N LEU A 187 16.83 2.11 0.80
CA LEU A 187 16.47 0.71 0.61
C LEU A 187 17.73 -0.14 0.51
N THR A 188 17.77 -1.26 1.23
CA THR A 188 18.80 -2.29 1.08
C THR A 188 18.56 -3.12 -0.19
N ASP A 189 19.54 -3.90 -0.61
CA ASP A 189 19.41 -4.78 -1.78
C ASP A 189 18.27 -5.80 -1.58
N ASP A 190 18.17 -6.40 -0.38
CA ASP A 190 17.09 -7.33 -0.02
C ASP A 190 15.70 -6.65 -0.10
N GLU A 191 15.60 -5.39 0.30
CA GLU A 191 14.36 -4.61 0.20
C GLU A 191 14.00 -4.31 -1.26
N TRP A 192 15.00 -4.04 -2.12
CA TRP A 192 14.76 -3.88 -3.56
C TRP A 192 14.30 -5.18 -4.22
N GLU A 193 14.88 -6.32 -3.86
CA GLU A 193 14.41 -7.63 -4.33
C GLU A 193 12.97 -7.90 -3.84
N ALA A 194 12.65 -7.53 -2.60
CA ALA A 194 11.30 -7.61 -2.08
C ALA A 194 10.31 -6.72 -2.87
N VAL A 195 10.69 -5.50 -3.25
CA VAL A 195 9.87 -4.63 -4.12
C VAL A 195 9.57 -5.33 -5.45
N GLU A 196 10.57 -5.88 -6.13
CA GLU A 196 10.40 -6.57 -7.41
C GLU A 196 9.51 -7.82 -7.27
N GLY A 197 9.70 -8.59 -6.20
CA GLY A 197 8.85 -9.72 -5.82
C GLY A 197 7.39 -9.30 -5.64
N LEU A 198 7.13 -8.27 -4.84
CA LEU A 198 5.78 -7.73 -4.63
C LEU A 198 5.14 -7.22 -5.92
N VAL A 199 5.89 -6.51 -6.77
CA VAL A 199 5.40 -6.05 -8.08
C VAL A 199 4.97 -7.25 -8.93
N SER A 200 5.72 -8.35 -8.92
CA SER A 200 5.38 -9.56 -9.67
C SER A 200 4.07 -10.21 -9.20
N VAL A 201 3.86 -10.30 -7.88
CA VAL A 201 2.65 -10.88 -7.26
C VAL A 201 1.44 -9.99 -7.51
N LEU A 202 1.57 -8.69 -7.26
CA LEU A 202 0.48 -7.73 -7.41
C LEU A 202 0.09 -7.48 -8.88
N LYS A 203 1.02 -7.71 -9.83
CA LYS A 203 0.72 -7.63 -11.27
C LYS A 203 -0.42 -8.56 -11.68
N VAL A 204 -0.56 -9.73 -11.05
CA VAL A 204 -1.64 -10.69 -11.34
C VAL A 204 -2.99 -10.10 -10.97
N CYS A 205 -3.07 -9.41 -9.83
CA CYS A 205 -4.28 -8.73 -9.37
C CYS A 205 -4.66 -7.57 -10.31
N ASN A 206 -3.68 -6.85 -10.86
CA ASN A 206 -3.92 -5.75 -11.81
C ASN A 206 -4.32 -6.23 -13.22
N ARG A 207 -3.64 -7.25 -13.75
CA ARG A 207 -3.87 -7.75 -15.12
C ARG A 207 -5.26 -8.39 -15.30
N SER A 208 -5.78 -9.03 -14.26
CA SER A 208 -7.11 -9.66 -14.26
C SER A 208 -8.26 -8.66 -14.45
N PHE A 209 -8.03 -7.39 -14.11
CA PHE A 209 -9.00 -6.30 -14.33
C PHE A 209 -8.94 -5.76 -15.76
N CYS A 210 -7.74 -5.57 -16.33
CA CYS A 210 -7.61 -5.02 -17.68
C CYS A 210 -8.25 -5.92 -18.75
N SER A 211 -8.17 -7.25 -18.64
CA SER A 211 -8.89 -8.13 -19.57
C SER A 211 -10.42 -8.12 -19.36
N SER A 212 -10.88 -7.94 -18.13
CA SER A 212 -12.31 -8.00 -17.78
C SER A 212 -13.05 -6.69 -18.06
N VAL A 213 -12.38 -5.53 -17.91
CA VAL A 213 -12.98 -4.22 -18.16
C VAL A 213 -12.82 -3.76 -19.62
N CYS A 214 -11.73 -4.15 -20.30
CA CYS A 214 -11.56 -3.85 -21.73
C CYS A 214 -12.54 -4.65 -22.61
N SER A 215 -13.13 -5.73 -22.09
CA SER A 215 -14.20 -6.48 -22.75
C SER A 215 -15.60 -5.84 -22.60
N LEU A 216 -15.76 -4.85 -21.72
CA LEU A 216 -17.04 -4.19 -21.40
C LEU A 216 -17.10 -2.71 -21.83
N ILE A 217 -16.00 -2.14 -22.36
CA ILE A 217 -15.94 -0.76 -22.87
C ILE A 217 -15.73 -0.72 -24.40
N CYS A 218 -15.65 -1.87 -25.06
CA CYS A 218 -15.63 -1.98 -26.52
C CYS A 218 -16.91 -2.65 -27.05
N TYR A 219 -18.06 -1.96 -26.93
CA TYR A 219 -19.18 -1.98 -27.88
C TYR A 219 -20.03 -0.71 -27.72
#